data_AF-A0A7C1H421-F1
#
_entry.id   AF-A0A7C1H421-F1
#
_cell.length_a   1.000
_cell.length_b   1.000
_cell.length_c   1.000
_cell.angle_alpha   90.00
_cell.angle_beta   90.00
_cell.angle_gamma   90.00
#
_symmetry.space_group_name_H-M   'P 1'
#
loop_
_entity.id
_entity.type
_entity.pdbx_description
1 polymer ?
#
loop_
_entity_poly.entity_id
_entity_poly.type
_entity_poly.pdbx_seq_one_letter_code
_entity_poly.pdbx_strand_id
1 'polypeptide(L)'
;MTVSERFRAAMRGRPLDRLPMVEWAPYWDQTLERWYTEGLPAGMDRYEVQEHCGLDPVWNLRTNPLGPGFPAPAYHGAGVMETEAGYEGLLPCLY
;
A
#
# COMPACT_ATOMS: atom_id res chain seq x y z
N MET A 1 -10.01 -16.49 14.42
CA MET A 1 -8.54 -16.36 14.23
C MET A 1 -8.23 -14.92 13.87
N THR A 2 -7.06 -14.40 14.24
CA THR A 2 -6.58 -13.10 13.72
C THR A 2 -6.24 -13.21 12.23
N VAL A 3 -6.19 -12.08 11.52
CA VAL A 3 -5.77 -12.03 10.10
C VAL A 3 -4.42 -12.73 9.90
N SER A 4 -3.46 -12.43 10.77
CA SER A 4 -2.11 -13.00 10.72
C SER A 4 -2.07 -14.51 10.99
N GLU A 5 -2.91 -15.01 11.90
CA GLU A 5 -3.04 -16.46 12.14
C GLU A 5 -3.66 -17.17 10.93
N ARG A 6 -4.74 -16.59 10.38
CA ARG A 6 -5.44 -17.12 9.21
C ARG A 6 -4.53 -17.20 7.99
N PHE A 7 -3.79 -16.12 7.69
CA PHE A 7 -2.83 -16.09 6.60
C PHE A 7 -1.76 -17.18 6.76
N ARG A 8 -1.14 -17.30 7.94
CA ARG A 8 -0.12 -18.33 8.20
C ARG A 8 -0.66 -19.74 8.11
N ALA A 9 -1.91 -19.97 8.53
CA ALA A 9 -2.54 -21.27 8.43
C ALA A 9 -2.85 -21.62 6.96
N ALA A 10 -3.36 -20.67 6.18
CA ALA A 10 -3.64 -20.85 4.75
C ALA A 10 -2.37 -21.21 3.98
N MET A 11 -1.28 -20.46 4.20
CA MET A 11 0.02 -20.73 3.56
C MET A 11 0.65 -22.08 3.93
N ARG A 12 0.17 -22.72 5.00
CA ARG A 12 0.67 -24.03 5.49
C ARG A 12 -0.34 -25.16 5.29
N GLY A 13 -1.46 -24.92 4.61
CA GLY A 13 -2.52 -25.92 4.43
C GLY A 13 -3.12 -26.42 5.75
N ARG A 14 -3.20 -25.57 6.78
CA ARG A 14 -3.79 -25.90 8.08
C ARG A 14 -5.27 -25.52 8.13
N PRO A 15 -6.07 -26.09 9.05
CA PRO A 15 -7.47 -25.69 9.24
C PRO A 15 -7.64 -24.18 9.49
N LEU A 16 -8.72 -23.61 8.96
CA LEU A 16 -9.05 -22.18 8.98
C LEU A 16 -10.52 -21.98 9.39
N ASP A 17 -10.84 -20.84 9.97
CA ASP A 17 -12.24 -20.39 10.17
C ASP A 17 -12.89 -19.91 8.87
N ARG A 18 -12.11 -19.25 8.00
CA ARG A 18 -12.40 -18.92 6.60
C ARG A 18 -11.10 -18.68 5.83
N LEU A 19 -11.16 -18.53 4.51
CA LEU A 19 -10.02 -18.05 3.73
C LEU A 19 -9.73 -16.57 4.04
N PRO A 20 -8.45 -16.13 3.99
CA PRO A 20 -8.14 -14.70 3.96
C PRO A 20 -8.86 -14.02 2.79
N MET A 21 -9.52 -12.89 3.07
CA MET A 21 -10.23 -12.11 2.07
C MET A 21 -9.62 -10.71 2.07
N VAL A 22 -8.82 -10.40 1.07
CA VAL A 22 -8.05 -9.17 1.02
C VAL A 22 -8.41 -8.38 -0.24
N GLU A 23 -8.39 -7.06 -0.11
CA GLU A 23 -8.21 -6.18 -1.25
C GLU A 23 -6.73 -5.76 -1.27
N TRP A 24 -6.05 -6.02 -2.39
CA TRP A 24 -4.60 -5.79 -2.49
C TRP A 24 -4.29 -4.32 -2.71
N ALA A 25 -5.13 -3.62 -3.49
CA ALA A 25 -4.93 -2.22 -3.80
C ALA A 25 -5.79 -1.35 -2.87
N PRO A 26 -5.21 -0.48 -2.02
CA PRO A 26 -6.01 0.43 -1.23
C PRO A 26 -6.85 1.34 -2.14
N TYR A 27 -8.01 1.75 -1.64
CA TYR A 27 -8.91 2.64 -2.36
C TYR A 27 -8.31 4.03 -2.54
N TRP A 28 -8.55 4.64 -3.71
CA TRP A 28 -8.23 6.05 -3.95
C TRP A 28 -9.15 6.95 -3.13
N ASP A 29 -8.66 8.12 -2.79
CA ASP A 29 -9.43 9.20 -2.16
C ASP A 29 -10.73 9.47 -2.92
N GLN A 30 -10.69 9.55 -4.25
CA GLN A 30 -11.88 9.78 -5.08
C GLN A 30 -12.93 8.67 -4.95
N THR A 31 -12.49 7.43 -4.70
CA THR A 31 -13.40 6.29 -4.49
C THR A 31 -14.06 6.41 -3.12
N LEU A 32 -13.27 6.74 -2.09
CA LEU A 32 -13.77 6.95 -0.73
C LEU A 32 -14.75 8.13 -0.68
N GLU A 33 -14.39 9.26 -1.29
CA GLU A 33 -15.24 10.44 -1.42
C GLU A 33 -16.60 10.10 -2.04
N ARG A 34 -16.60 9.32 -3.13
CA ARG A 34 -17.84 8.85 -3.76
C ARG A 34 -18.64 7.94 -2.81
N TRP A 35 -18.00 6.97 -2.17
CA TRP A 35 -18.67 6.04 -1.26
C TRP A 35 -19.29 6.72 -0.04
N TYR A 36 -18.67 7.79 0.48
CA TYR A 36 -19.28 8.57 1.55
C TYR A 36 -20.63 9.18 1.14
N THR A 37 -20.79 9.55 -0.14
CA THR A 37 -22.09 10.02 -0.68
C THR A 37 -23.09 8.89 -0.90
N GLU A 38 -22.61 7.65 -1.01
CA GLU A 38 -23.42 6.43 -1.26
C GLU A 38 -23.83 5.71 0.04
N GLY A 39 -23.40 6.20 1.21
CA GLY A 39 -23.81 5.67 2.52
C GLY A 39 -22.67 5.05 3.34
N LEU A 40 -21.43 5.08 2.86
CA LEU A 40 -20.27 4.75 3.69
C LEU A 40 -20.10 5.82 4.79
N PRO A 41 -19.84 5.45 6.05
CA PRO A 41 -19.58 6.42 7.10
C PRO A 41 -18.41 7.36 6.74
N ALA A 42 -18.65 8.66 6.86
CA ALA A 42 -17.67 9.67 6.50
C ALA A 42 -16.41 9.60 7.39
N GLY A 43 -15.25 9.83 6.78
CA GLY A 43 -13.98 9.91 7.48
C GLY A 43 -13.30 8.56 7.73
N MET A 44 -13.89 7.43 7.32
CA MET A 44 -13.22 6.13 7.36
C MET A 44 -12.03 6.10 6.41
N ASP A 45 -10.85 5.77 6.91
CA ASP A 45 -9.68 5.56 6.07
C ASP A 45 -9.80 4.26 5.25
N ARG A 46 -8.87 4.08 4.31
CA ARG A 46 -8.86 2.92 3.39
C ARG A 46 -8.79 1.55 4.08
N TYR A 47 -8.34 1.47 5.33
CA TYR A 47 -8.25 0.23 6.11
C TYR A 47 -9.54 0.01 6.89
N GLU A 48 -10.09 1.06 7.51
CA GLU A 48 -11.40 1.03 8.17
C GLU A 48 -12.51 0.62 7.20
N VAL A 49 -12.43 1.04 5.94
CA VAL A 49 -13.35 0.61 4.89
C VAL A 49 -13.22 -0.90 4.58
N GLN A 50 -12.01 -1.45 4.56
CA GLN A 50 -11.82 -2.89 4.38
C GLN A 50 -12.48 -3.67 5.53
N GLU A 51 -12.29 -3.23 6.77
CA GLU A 51 -12.94 -3.83 7.93
C GLU A 51 -14.47 -3.71 7.86
N HIS A 52 -14.98 -2.54 7.46
CA HIS A 52 -16.41 -2.31 7.26
C HIS A 52 -17.03 -3.28 6.24
N CYS A 53 -16.30 -3.60 5.17
CA CYS A 53 -16.70 -4.58 4.16
C CYS A 53 -16.46 -6.05 4.57
N GLY A 54 -15.97 -6.32 5.79
CA GLY A 54 -15.67 -7.67 6.27
C GLY A 54 -14.39 -8.28 5.68
N LEU A 55 -13.53 -7.46 5.09
CA LEU A 55 -12.23 -7.86 4.55
C LEU A 55 -11.15 -7.86 5.65
N ASP A 56 -10.04 -8.54 5.35
CA ASP A 56 -8.83 -8.57 6.15
C ASP A 56 -7.88 -7.44 5.68
N PRO A 57 -7.62 -6.40 6.50
CA PRO A 57 -6.80 -5.27 6.05
C PRO A 57 -5.37 -5.65 5.69
N VAL A 58 -4.92 -5.20 4.51
CA VAL A 58 -3.52 -5.34 4.06
C VAL A 58 -2.77 -4.03 4.29
N TRP A 59 -1.98 -3.99 5.36
CA TRP A 59 -1.20 -2.82 5.76
C TRP A 59 -0.04 -2.56 4.79
N ASN A 60 -0.24 -1.59 3.89
CA ASN A 60 0.81 -1.09 3.02
C ASN A 60 1.83 -0.22 3.78
N LEU A 61 3.08 -0.69 3.84
CA LEU A 61 4.23 0.07 4.32
C LEU A 61 5.01 0.60 3.12
N ARG A 62 5.27 1.91 3.11
CA ARG A 62 6.18 2.52 2.14
C ARG A 62 7.54 2.68 2.78
N THR A 63 8.54 2.00 2.23
CA THR A 63 9.94 2.28 2.53
C THR A 63 10.46 3.31 1.52
N ASN A 64 11.24 4.27 1.99
CA ASN A 64 11.97 5.16 1.10
C ASN A 64 13.38 4.58 0.87
N PRO A 65 13.71 4.07 -0.32
CA PRO A 65 15.03 3.54 -0.62
C PRO A 65 16.06 4.64 -0.93
N LEU A 66 15.71 5.92 -0.78
CA LEU A 66 16.54 7.05 -1.17
C LEU A 66 17.25 7.67 0.05
N GLY A 67 18.57 7.80 -0.05
CA GLY A 67 19.43 8.42 0.94
C GLY A 67 19.42 9.95 0.88
N PRO A 68 20.06 10.62 1.86
CA PRO A 68 20.21 12.07 1.88
C PRO A 68 20.86 12.59 0.59
N GLY A 69 20.30 13.66 0.01
CA GLY A 69 20.83 14.28 -1.21
C GLY A 69 20.19 13.77 -2.52
N PHE A 70 19.31 12.77 -2.46
CA PHE A 70 18.55 12.37 -3.64
C PHE A 70 17.61 13.49 -4.11
N PRO A 71 17.61 13.87 -5.40
CA PRO A 71 16.78 14.96 -5.90
C PRO A 71 15.30 14.56 -5.91
N ALA A 72 14.44 15.51 -5.53
CA ALA A 72 13.00 15.31 -5.67
C ALA A 72 12.63 15.29 -7.17
N PRO A 73 11.84 14.30 -7.64
CA PRO A 73 11.32 14.31 -9.00
C PRO A 73 10.36 15.49 -9.20
N ALA A 74 10.28 16.00 -10.43
CA ALA A 74 9.41 17.14 -10.77
C ALA A 74 7.92 16.88 -10.50
N TYR A 75 7.49 15.63 -10.65
CA TYR A 75 6.15 15.15 -10.32
C TYR A 75 6.19 13.64 -10.01
N HIS A 76 5.10 13.10 -9.47
CA HIS A 76 5.00 11.68 -9.17
C HIS A 76 5.20 10.82 -10.43
N GLY A 77 6.25 9.98 -10.43
CA GLY A 77 6.59 9.11 -11.55
C GLY A 77 7.48 9.75 -12.63
N ALA A 78 7.93 11.00 -12.44
CA ALA A 78 8.92 11.60 -13.33
C ALA A 78 10.28 10.89 -13.20
N GLY A 79 11.01 10.80 -14.31
CA GLY A 79 12.42 10.42 -14.30
C GLY A 79 13.26 11.47 -13.59
N VAL A 80 14.34 11.02 -12.94
CA VAL A 80 15.28 11.88 -12.19
C VAL A 80 16.67 11.96 -12.83
N MET A 81 16.91 11.19 -13.88
CA MET A 81 18.16 11.12 -14.63
C MET A 81 17.90 10.70 -16.07
N GLU A 82 18.72 11.17 -16.99
CA GLU A 82 18.61 10.87 -18.44
C GLU A 82 19.88 10.24 -19.01
N THR A 83 20.98 10.26 -18.26
CA THR A 83 22.31 9.84 -18.72
C THR A 83 22.98 8.92 -17.70
N GLU A 84 23.95 8.15 -18.18
CA GLU A 84 24.78 7.27 -17.36
C GLU A 84 25.57 8.07 -16.29
N ALA A 85 26.15 9.21 -16.67
CA ALA A 85 26.82 10.10 -15.71
C ALA A 85 25.87 10.62 -14.61
N GLY A 86 24.59 10.86 -14.96
CA GLY A 86 23.56 11.21 -13.98
C GLY A 86 23.28 10.07 -12.99
N TYR A 87 23.24 8.83 -13.48
CA TYR A 87 23.12 7.65 -12.62
C TYR A 87 24.32 7.49 -11.67
N GLU A 88 25.54 7.59 -12.18
CA GLU A 88 26.75 7.49 -11.35
C GLU A 88 26.79 8.53 -10.24
N GLY A 89 26.35 9.77 -10.51
CA GLY A 89 26.25 10.82 -9.52
C GLY A 89 25.18 10.56 -8.44
N LEU A 90 24.12 9.83 -8.78
CA LEU A 90 23.05 9.45 -7.85
C LEU A 90 23.34 8.17 -7.08
N LEU A 91 24.27 7.34 -7.54
CA LEU A 91 24.59 6.05 -6.93
C LEU A 91 24.82 6.12 -5.42
N PRO A 92 25.53 7.13 -4.85
CA PRO A 92 25.73 7.25 -3.39
C PRO A 92 24.43 7.47 -2.59
N CYS A 93 23.34 7.86 -3.25
CA CYS A 93 22.05 8.17 -2.66
C CYS A 93 20.99 7.09 -2.90
N LEU A 94 21.33 5.97 -3.56
CA LEU A 94 20.40 4.91 -3.96
C LEU A 94 20.36 3.69 -3.01
N TYR A 95 21.08 3.75 -1.88
CA TYR A 95 21.16 2.66 -0.88
C TYR A 95 21.17 3.17 0.57
#